data_AF-A0A6G6C1X9-F1
#
_entry.id   AF-A0A6G6C1X9-F1
#
_cell.length_a   1.000
_cell.length_b   1.000
_cell.length_c   1.000
_cell.angle_alpha   90.00
_cell.angle_beta   90.00
_cell.angle_gamma   90.00
#
_symmetry.space_group_name_H-M   'P 1'
#
loop_
_entity.id
_entity.type
_entity.pdbx_description
1 polymer ?
#
loop_
_entity_poly.entity_id
_entity_poly.type
_entity_poly.pdbx_seq_one_letter_code
_entity_poly.pdbx_strand_id
1 'polypeptide(L)'
;MGGFAQLFLGHVMECNEEFKIPRIKLSEMKTDDIGDIDPCLFACVFRNTGLLDDKGMYNPEVNDELKNAFETDTYIKKFDGIIKGCSYVNDKSVSDGAKGCERAVMVLYCLHEKVV
;
A
#
# COMPACT_ATOMS: atom_id res chain seq x y z
N MET A 1 -4.08 13.67 -11.28
CA MET A 1 -4.55 12.89 -10.11
C MET A 1 -4.61 11.46 -10.61
N GLY A 2 -3.65 10.62 -10.20
CA GLY A 2 -3.42 9.32 -10.83
C GLY A 2 -4.32 8.21 -10.26
N GLY A 3 -4.61 7.20 -11.08
CA GLY A 3 -5.48 6.05 -10.78
C GLY A 3 -5.16 5.31 -9.46
N PHE A 4 -3.91 5.32 -9.01
CA PHE A 4 -3.51 4.73 -7.72
C PHE A 4 -4.22 5.39 -6.53
N ALA A 5 -4.39 6.72 -6.54
CA ALA A 5 -5.10 7.42 -5.49
C ALA A 5 -6.60 7.07 -5.48
N GLN A 6 -7.19 6.82 -6.65
CA GLN A 6 -8.60 6.44 -6.79
C GLN A 6 -8.84 5.00 -6.28
N LEU A 7 -7.98 4.05 -6.66
CA LEU A 7 -8.01 2.67 -6.17
C LEU A 7 -7.84 2.62 -4.65
N PHE A 8 -6.85 3.35 -4.13
CA PHE A 8 -6.58 3.45 -2.70
C PHE A 8 -7.77 4.01 -1.91
N LEU A 9 -8.41 5.09 -2.41
CA LEU A 9 -9.59 5.69 -1.79
C LEU A 9 -10.77 4.72 -1.67
N GLY A 10 -11.00 3.87 -2.68
CA GLY A 10 -12.07 2.86 -2.67
C GLY A 10 -11.91 1.88 -1.50
N HIS A 11 -10.72 1.30 -1.37
CA HIS A 11 -10.43 0.33 -0.30
C HIS A 11 -10.33 0.98 1.08
N VAL A 12 -9.87 2.24 1.19
CA VAL A 12 -9.89 2.95 2.47
C VAL A 12 -11.32 3.07 3.02
N MET A 13 -12.32 3.31 2.16
CA MET A 13 -13.71 3.36 2.61
C MET A 13 -14.21 2.01 3.14
N GLU A 14 -13.77 0.89 2.55
CA GLU A 14 -14.08 -0.47 3.01
C GLU A 14 -13.43 -0.76 4.38
N CYS A 15 -12.19 -0.29 4.57
CA CYS A 15 -11.47 -0.44 5.83
C CYS A 15 -11.94 0.53 6.93
N ASN A 16 -12.67 1.59 6.58
CA ASN A 16 -13.00 2.70 7.49
C ASN A 16 -13.93 2.31 8.66
N GLU A 17 -14.72 1.24 8.52
CA GLU A 17 -15.60 0.79 9.60
C GLU A 17 -14.81 0.38 10.86
N GLU A 18 -13.57 -0.11 10.68
CA GLU A 18 -12.70 -0.52 11.79
C GLU A 18 -11.93 0.64 12.44
N PHE A 19 -11.54 1.66 11.65
CA PHE A 19 -10.57 2.68 12.10
C PHE A 19 -11.19 4.06 12.43
N LYS A 20 -12.51 4.25 12.23
CA LYS A 20 -13.26 5.49 12.55
C LYS A 20 -12.58 6.76 12.02
N ILE A 21 -12.12 6.69 10.78
CA ILE A 21 -11.29 7.74 10.23
C ILE A 21 -12.20 8.91 9.77
N PRO A 22 -11.96 10.14 10.23
CA PRO A 22 -12.66 11.31 9.68
C PRO A 22 -12.29 11.40 8.20
N ARG A 23 -13.29 11.28 7.30
CA ARG A 23 -13.18 11.27 5.82
C ARG A 23 -11.90 11.99 5.35
N ILE A 24 -10.80 11.24 5.24
CA ILE A 24 -9.48 11.87 5.11
C ILE A 24 -9.46 12.62 3.78
N LYS A 25 -8.84 13.79 3.81
CA LYS A 25 -8.28 14.51 2.66
C LYS A 25 -7.15 13.68 2.00
N LEU A 26 -7.42 12.43 1.66
CA LEU A 26 -6.47 11.44 1.11
C LEU A 26 -5.88 11.92 -0.21
N SER A 27 -6.63 12.75 -0.94
CA SER A 27 -6.20 13.41 -2.17
C SER A 27 -5.11 14.46 -1.98
N GLU A 28 -4.85 14.91 -0.75
CA GLU A 28 -3.85 15.95 -0.42
C GLU A 28 -2.67 15.41 0.40
N MET A 29 -2.67 14.11 0.67
CA MET A 29 -1.76 13.48 1.62
C MET A 29 -0.35 13.34 1.05
N LYS A 30 0.64 13.79 1.80
CA LYS A 30 2.07 13.68 1.49
C LYS A 30 2.71 12.52 2.26
N THR A 31 3.91 12.15 1.85
CA THR A 31 4.71 11.09 2.50
C THR A 31 4.98 11.38 3.98
N ASP A 32 5.11 12.65 4.35
CA ASP A 32 5.29 13.09 5.73
C ASP A 32 4.03 12.86 6.59
N ASP A 33 2.85 12.83 5.97
CA ASP A 33 1.57 12.63 6.66
C ASP A 33 1.28 11.13 6.92
N ILE A 34 2.11 10.20 6.40
CA ILE A 34 1.95 8.74 6.59
C ILE A 34 2.05 8.37 8.08
N GLY A 35 2.88 9.06 8.85
CA GLY A 35 3.05 8.82 10.28
C GLY A 35 1.81 9.16 11.13
N ASP A 36 0.89 9.95 10.59
CA ASP A 36 -0.35 10.34 11.27
C ASP A 36 -1.52 9.39 10.98
N ILE A 37 -1.33 8.43 10.07
CA ILE A 37 -2.32 7.40 9.75
C ILE A 37 -2.01 6.11 10.51
N ASP A 38 -3.05 5.46 11.03
CA ASP A 38 -2.92 4.14 11.62
C ASP A 38 -2.28 3.17 10.61
N PRO A 39 -1.11 2.58 10.91
CA PRO A 39 -0.42 1.63 10.03
C PRO A 39 -1.32 0.48 9.56
N CYS A 40 -2.31 0.10 10.37
CA CYS A 40 -3.22 -1.01 10.06
C CYS A 40 -4.23 -0.67 8.98
N LEU A 41 -4.49 0.63 8.72
CA LEU A 41 -5.28 1.03 7.56
C LEU A 41 -4.60 0.61 6.26
N PHE A 42 -3.29 0.85 6.15
CA PHE A 42 -2.52 0.42 4.98
C PHE A 42 -2.52 -1.10 4.85
N ALA A 43 -2.41 -1.82 5.97
CA ALA A 43 -2.49 -3.27 5.94
C ALA A 43 -3.84 -3.78 5.43
N CYS A 44 -4.94 -3.18 5.87
CA CYS A 44 -6.27 -3.53 5.37
C CYS A 44 -6.39 -3.27 3.86
N VAL A 45 -6.00 -2.07 3.40
CA VAL A 45 -6.07 -1.72 1.97
C VAL A 45 -5.18 -2.63 1.12
N PHE A 46 -3.98 -2.93 1.60
CA PHE A 46 -3.05 -3.80 0.88
C PHE A 46 -3.49 -5.26 0.85
N ARG A 47 -4.26 -5.73 1.84
CA ARG A 47 -4.91 -7.04 1.76
C ARG A 47 -6.01 -7.05 0.69
N ASN A 48 -6.84 -6.01 0.63
CA ASN A 48 -7.90 -5.93 -0.38
C ASN A 48 -7.36 -5.90 -1.81
N THR A 49 -6.16 -5.34 -2.00
CA THR A 49 -5.46 -5.31 -3.29
C THR A 49 -4.54 -6.53 -3.52
N GLY A 50 -4.41 -7.43 -2.53
CA GLY A 50 -3.53 -8.61 -2.61
C GLY A 50 -2.03 -8.33 -2.47
N LEU A 51 -1.64 -7.09 -2.16
CA LEU A 51 -0.26 -6.68 -1.83
C LEU A 51 0.24 -7.26 -0.50
N LEU A 52 -0.68 -7.55 0.41
CA LEU A 52 -0.42 -8.32 1.63
C LEU A 52 -1.29 -9.57 1.63
N ASP A 53 -0.71 -10.70 2.01
CA ASP A 53 -1.47 -11.93 2.25
C ASP A 53 -2.14 -11.95 3.62
N ASP A 54 -2.90 -13.02 3.91
CA ASP A 54 -3.58 -13.19 5.20
C ASP A 54 -2.63 -13.27 6.40
N LYS A 55 -1.35 -13.60 6.16
CA LYS A 55 -0.29 -13.64 7.18
C LYS A 55 0.38 -12.28 7.35
N GLY A 56 -0.10 -11.24 6.67
CA GLY A 56 0.48 -9.91 6.70
C GLY A 56 1.83 -9.84 5.99
N MET A 57 2.14 -10.79 5.10
CA MET A 57 3.37 -10.83 4.33
C MET A 57 3.15 -10.14 2.98
N TYR A 58 4.17 -9.39 2.54
CA TYR A 58 4.14 -8.75 1.24
C TYR A 58 4.13 -9.78 0.12
N ASN A 59 3.18 -9.63 -0.80
CA ASN A 59 3.03 -10.48 -1.97
C ASN A 59 3.42 -9.67 -3.23
N PRO A 60 4.59 -9.94 -3.85
CA PRO A 60 5.02 -9.26 -5.06
C PRO A 60 4.33 -9.76 -6.35
N GLU A 61 3.47 -10.79 -6.26
CA GLU A 61 2.76 -11.38 -7.41
C GLU A 61 1.34 -10.79 -7.58
N VAL A 62 1.18 -9.52 -7.20
CA VAL A 62 -0.10 -8.79 -7.21
C VAL A 62 -0.76 -8.76 -8.59
N ASN A 63 -2.09 -8.65 -8.59
CA ASN A 63 -2.94 -8.70 -9.79
C ASN A 63 -2.73 -7.50 -10.75
N ASP A 64 -3.23 -7.65 -11.98
CA ASP A 64 -3.18 -6.63 -13.02
C ASP A 64 -3.95 -5.33 -12.65
N GLU A 65 -4.84 -5.37 -11.67
CA GLU A 65 -5.65 -4.22 -11.23
C GLU A 65 -4.78 -3.14 -10.60
N LEU A 66 -3.86 -3.53 -9.71
CA LEU A 66 -2.89 -2.60 -9.14
C LEU A 66 -1.97 -2.01 -10.23
N LYS A 67 -1.52 -2.84 -11.18
CA LYS A 67 -0.68 -2.42 -12.31
C LYS A 67 -1.40 -1.38 -13.19
N ASN A 68 -2.68 -1.59 -13.44
CA ASN A 68 -3.53 -0.68 -14.23
C ASN A 68 -3.87 0.62 -13.48
N ALA A 69 -3.81 0.63 -12.14
CA ALA A 69 -3.98 1.85 -11.36
C ALA A 69 -2.80 2.83 -11.50
N PHE A 70 -1.62 2.37 -11.90
CA PHE A 70 -0.47 3.24 -12.17
C PHE A 70 -0.54 3.78 -13.62
N GLU A 71 -1.22 4.92 -13.80
CA GLU A 71 -1.59 5.52 -15.09
C GLU A 71 -0.43 6.16 -15.92
N THR A 72 0.82 5.72 -15.79
CA THR A 72 1.85 6.15 -16.77
C THR A 72 2.57 4.96 -17.40
N ASP A 73 2.76 5.01 -18.72
CA ASP A 73 3.54 4.03 -19.49
C ASP A 73 4.92 3.76 -18.89
N THR A 74 5.49 4.76 -18.22
CA THR A 74 6.78 4.65 -17.53
C THR A 74 6.68 3.74 -16.29
N TYR A 75 5.59 3.82 -15.53
CA TYR A 75 5.35 2.94 -14.38
C TYR A 75 4.97 1.54 -14.81
N ILE A 76 4.08 1.38 -15.79
CA ILE A 76 3.66 0.05 -16.26
C ILE A 76 4.87 -0.79 -16.70
N LYS A 77 5.86 -0.17 -17.37
CA LYS A 77 7.10 -0.84 -17.81
C LYS A 77 8.06 -1.19 -16.67
N LYS A 78 8.04 -0.44 -15.57
CA LYS A 78 8.91 -0.64 -14.40
C LYS A 78 8.22 -1.37 -13.25
N PHE A 79 6.91 -1.56 -13.33
CA PHE A 79 6.05 -2.03 -12.25
C PHE A 79 6.57 -3.32 -11.62
N ASP A 80 6.86 -4.34 -12.45
CA ASP A 80 7.35 -5.62 -11.97
C ASP A 80 8.68 -5.47 -11.20
N GLY A 81 9.56 -4.55 -11.62
CA GLY A 81 10.82 -4.27 -10.93
C GLY A 81 10.64 -3.49 -9.64
N ILE A 82 9.69 -2.55 -9.61
CA ILE A 82 9.33 -1.76 -8.43
C ILE A 82 8.76 -2.69 -7.35
N ILE A 83 7.75 -3.49 -7.70
CA ILE A 83 7.05 -4.42 -6.81
C ILE A 83 8.02 -5.50 -6.29
N LYS A 84 8.73 -6.20 -7.19
CA LYS A 84 9.70 -7.23 -6.76
C LYS A 84 10.84 -6.64 -5.93
N GLY A 85 11.25 -5.40 -6.21
CA GLY A 85 12.29 -4.69 -5.49
C GLY A 85 11.98 -4.42 -4.01
N CYS A 86 10.71 -4.53 -3.60
CA CYS A 86 10.29 -4.36 -2.20
C CYS A 86 10.15 -5.66 -1.42
N SER A 87 10.45 -6.83 -2.02
CA SER A 87 10.28 -8.14 -1.35
C SER A 87 11.07 -8.29 -0.05
N TYR A 88 12.16 -7.54 0.11
CA TYR A 88 13.01 -7.56 1.32
C TYR A 88 12.28 -7.10 2.59
N VAL A 89 11.13 -6.43 2.48
CA VAL A 89 10.31 -6.02 3.65
C VAL A 89 9.79 -7.23 4.43
N ASN A 90 9.70 -8.41 3.80
CA ASN A 90 9.33 -9.65 4.47
C ASN A 90 10.40 -10.14 5.46
N ASP A 91 11.66 -9.77 5.24
CA ASP A 91 12.78 -10.12 6.12
C ASP A 91 12.89 -9.18 7.32
N LYS A 92 12.09 -8.10 7.36
CA LYS A 92 12.06 -7.15 8.47
C LYS A 92 11.20 -7.70 9.60
N SER A 93 11.74 -7.61 10.82
CA SER A 93 10.98 -7.87 12.04
C SER A 93 9.92 -6.80 12.24
N VAL A 94 8.71 -7.23 12.57
CA VAL A 94 7.59 -6.36 12.94
C VAL A 94 7.06 -6.74 14.31
N SER A 95 6.52 -5.79 15.07
CA SER A 95 5.99 -6.03 16.41
C SER A 95 4.55 -6.57 16.42
N ASP A 96 3.85 -6.39 15.30
CA ASP A 96 2.42 -6.71 15.14
C ASP A 96 2.14 -8.06 14.44
N GLY A 97 3.21 -8.79 14.11
CA GLY A 97 3.18 -10.15 13.56
C GLY A 97 2.31 -10.26 12.31
N ALA A 98 1.29 -11.11 12.39
CA ALA A 98 0.41 -11.41 11.27
C ALA A 98 -0.57 -10.27 10.94
N LYS A 99 -0.68 -9.22 11.76
CA LYS A 99 -1.46 -8.02 11.41
C LYS A 99 -0.82 -7.29 10.22
N GLY A 100 0.51 -7.21 10.20
CA GLY A 100 1.27 -6.68 9.07
C GLY A 100 1.12 -5.17 8.85
N CYS A 101 0.67 -4.42 9.86
CA CYS A 101 0.50 -2.96 9.83
C CYS A 101 1.84 -2.25 9.64
N GLU A 102 2.85 -2.62 10.42
CA GLU A 102 4.21 -2.08 10.26
C GLU A 102 4.79 -2.45 8.90
N ARG A 103 4.55 -3.69 8.43
CA ARG A 103 5.02 -4.15 7.13
C ARG A 103 4.34 -3.38 5.98
N ALA A 104 3.06 -3.07 6.10
CA ALA A 104 2.33 -2.26 5.12
C ALA A 104 2.96 -0.87 4.96
N VAL A 105 3.33 -0.22 6.06
CA VAL A 105 4.02 1.07 6.02
C VAL A 105 5.40 0.92 5.34
N MET A 106 6.17 -0.13 5.65
CA MET A 106 7.45 -0.39 4.96
C MET A 106 7.28 -0.61 3.45
N VAL A 107 6.25 -1.34 3.04
CA VAL A 107 5.90 -1.51 1.62
C VAL A 107 5.60 -0.17 0.97
N LEU A 108 4.75 0.66 1.59
CA LEU A 108 4.40 1.97 1.07
C LEU A 108 5.63 2.87 0.87
N TYR A 109 6.52 2.94 1.86
CA TYR A 109 7.77 3.69 1.74
C TYR A 109 8.66 3.16 0.62
N CYS A 110 8.85 1.84 0.53
CA CYS A 110 9.66 1.24 -0.52
C CYS A 110 9.10 1.53 -1.93
N LEU A 111 7.78 1.38 -2.11
CA LEU A 111 7.15 1.67 -3.40
C LEU A 111 7.31 3.14 -3.76
N HIS A 112 7.12 4.06 -2.80
CA HIS A 112 7.34 5.48 -3.01
C HIS A 112 8.78 5.79 -3.43
N GLU A 113 9.79 5.28 -2.73
CA GLU A 113 11.22 5.46 -3.05
C GLU A 113 11.61 4.97 -4.47
N LYS A 114 10.93 3.95 -4.99
CA LYS A 114 11.19 3.41 -6.34
C LYS A 114 10.47 4.17 -7.45
N VAL A 115 9.51 5.02 -7.07
CA VAL A 115 8.60 5.74 -7.95
C VAL A 115 9.05 7.19 -8.13
N VAL A 116 9.55 7.84 -7.06
CA VAL A 116 10.15 9.18 -7.13
C VAL A 116 11.59 9.17 -7.68
#